data_AF-A0A3N1AUA4-F1
#
_entry.id   AF-A0A3N1AUA4-F1
#
_cell.length_a   1.000
_cell.length_b   1.000
_cell.length_c   1.000
_cell.angle_alpha   90.00
_cell.angle_beta   90.00
_cell.angle_gamma   90.00
#
_symmetry.space_group_name_H-M   'P 1'
#
loop_
_entity.id
_entity.type
_entity.pdbx_description
1 polymer ?
#
loop_
_entity_poly.entity_id
_entity_poly.type
_entity_poly.pdbx_seq_one_letter_code
_entity_poly.pdbx_strand_id
1 'polypeptide(L)'
;MDTAWKQVTIDYPGRSRHEREHNAVPHLRSVLPAAETAGLITSWWFIRKGPWRIRYLPATPTEHPDAVHRLLTQNVPWTSDIYEPETHTFGGPAAMDTAHILFHHDSHYLLTYLHGQPTNRREHSLILNTALMRAAGLDLNEQADVWARAAQHRADHLHPHPAVRTDLATWESFTDKVRHLLLGNPRHPSDWQNAFANAGTTLGDLRTTGTLTRGLRAVITDHVIFHWNRIGLPATSQATLAQAATEAILGNTPPPPTDQQTAGRAPDPAPRLTTVSSPDANHG
;
A
#
# COMPACT_ATOMS: atom_id res chain seq x y z
N MET A 1 -15.47 -22.19 -0.39
CA MET A 1 -14.47 -23.26 -0.23
C MET A 1 -13.60 -22.84 0.93
N ASP A 2 -13.60 -23.61 2.01
CA ASP A 2 -12.71 -23.35 3.15
C ASP A 2 -11.27 -23.51 2.68
N THR A 3 -10.46 -22.48 2.87
CA THR A 3 -9.03 -22.57 2.59
C THR A 3 -8.37 -23.42 3.67
N ALA A 4 -7.41 -24.27 3.31
CA ALA A 4 -6.61 -25.02 4.29
C ALA A 4 -5.76 -24.12 5.22
N TRP A 5 -5.63 -22.84 4.85
CA TRP A 5 -5.02 -21.80 5.67
C TRP A 5 -5.77 -21.56 6.97
N LYS A 6 -5.02 -21.43 8.05
CA LYS A 6 -5.51 -21.07 9.39
C LYS A 6 -5.09 -19.65 9.73
N GLN A 7 -5.87 -18.97 10.59
CA GLN A 7 -5.55 -17.64 11.10
C GLN A 7 -5.62 -17.60 12.62
N VAL A 8 -4.69 -16.85 13.22
CA VAL A 8 -4.77 -16.39 14.60
C VAL A 8 -4.52 -14.89 14.63
N THR A 9 -5.28 -14.16 15.44
CA THR A 9 -5.09 -12.73 15.67
C THR A 9 -4.47 -12.55 17.05
N ILE A 10 -3.30 -11.92 17.11
CA ILE A 10 -2.54 -11.71 18.35
C ILE A 10 -2.51 -10.22 18.70
N ASP A 11 -2.84 -9.92 19.95
CA ASP A 11 -2.81 -8.57 20.53
C ASP A 11 -1.51 -8.33 21.30
N TYR A 12 -0.43 -8.06 20.57
CA TYR A 12 0.85 -7.79 21.21
C TYR A 12 0.79 -6.59 22.16
N PRO A 13 1.41 -6.69 23.36
CA PRO A 13 1.37 -5.62 24.34
C PRO A 13 2.11 -4.37 23.83
N GLY A 14 1.60 -3.20 24.19
CA GLY A 14 2.21 -1.92 23.84
C GLY A 14 1.18 -0.83 23.50
N ARG A 15 1.43 0.37 24.03
CA ARG A 15 0.60 1.56 23.76
C ARG A 15 0.92 2.13 22.39
N SER A 16 2.19 2.09 21.99
CA SER A 16 2.65 2.54 20.67
C SER A 16 2.77 1.39 19.65
N ARG A 17 2.76 1.72 18.35
CA ARG A 17 3.04 0.73 17.28
C ARG A 17 4.43 0.12 17.43
N HIS A 18 5.39 0.92 17.89
CA HIS A 18 6.76 0.50 18.12
C HIS A 18 6.87 -0.53 19.26
N GLU A 19 6.21 -0.28 20.40
CA GLU A 19 6.18 -1.26 21.50
C GLU A 19 5.54 -2.58 21.08
N ARG A 20 4.43 -2.53 20.32
CA ARG A 20 3.80 -3.76 19.81
C ARG A 20 4.72 -4.52 18.86
N GLU A 21 5.44 -3.82 17.99
CA GLU A 21 6.43 -4.43 17.10
C GLU A 21 7.60 -5.04 17.89
N HIS A 22 8.08 -4.35 18.92
CA HIS A 22 9.17 -4.84 19.79
C HIS A 22 8.83 -6.17 20.47
N ASN A 23 7.57 -6.38 20.82
CA ASN A 23 7.08 -7.66 21.35
C ASN A 23 6.79 -8.68 20.25
N ALA A 24 6.24 -8.25 19.12
CA ALA A 24 5.82 -9.14 18.02
C ALA A 24 7.00 -9.80 17.30
N VAL A 25 8.00 -9.01 16.92
CA VAL A 25 9.07 -9.47 16.01
C VAL A 25 9.90 -10.60 16.62
N PRO A 26 10.39 -10.52 17.88
CA PRO A 26 11.13 -11.62 18.49
C PRO A 26 10.29 -12.90 18.61
N HIS A 27 9.02 -12.77 19.01
CA HIS A 27 8.10 -13.90 19.15
C HIS A 27 7.90 -14.61 17.80
N LEU A 28 7.46 -13.88 16.77
CA LEU A 28 7.18 -14.47 15.46
C LEU A 28 8.43 -15.04 14.79
N ARG A 29 9.57 -14.36 14.95
CA ARG A 29 10.86 -14.81 14.40
C ARG A 29 11.34 -16.12 15.04
N SER A 30 11.01 -16.35 16.31
CA SER A 30 11.33 -17.59 17.00
C SER A 30 10.40 -18.74 16.58
N VAL A 31 9.11 -18.46 16.40
CA VAL A 31 8.11 -19.52 16.22
C VAL A 31 7.97 -19.97 14.77
N LEU A 32 7.79 -19.03 13.83
CA LEU A 32 7.35 -19.37 12.47
C LEU A 32 8.43 -20.09 11.64
N PRO A 33 9.69 -19.60 11.55
CA PRO A 33 10.74 -20.33 10.85
C PRO A 33 11.05 -21.70 11.47
N ALA A 34 10.95 -21.82 12.80
CA ALA A 34 11.17 -23.09 13.50
C ALA A 34 10.05 -24.11 13.19
N ALA A 35 8.79 -23.66 13.19
CA ALA A 35 7.65 -24.50 12.85
C ALA A 35 7.72 -25.00 11.39
N GLU A 36 8.15 -24.15 10.46
CA GLU A 36 8.38 -24.52 9.08
C GLU A 36 9.54 -25.51 8.93
N THR A 37 10.69 -25.24 9.58
CA THR A 37 11.85 -26.17 9.57
C THR A 37 11.48 -27.54 10.14
N ALA A 38 10.60 -27.57 11.14
CA ALA A 38 10.07 -28.81 11.72
C ALA A 38 9.00 -29.50 10.86
N GLY A 39 8.64 -28.94 9.70
CA GLY A 39 7.65 -29.50 8.79
C GLY A 39 6.20 -29.41 9.30
N LEU A 40 5.91 -28.51 10.24
CA LEU A 40 4.55 -28.33 10.77
C LEU A 40 3.67 -27.47 9.84
N ILE A 41 4.30 -26.53 9.13
CA ILE A 41 3.69 -25.62 8.18
C ILE A 41 4.53 -25.55 6.90
N THR A 42 3.88 -25.27 5.78
CA THR A 42 4.52 -25.10 4.47
C THR A 42 4.55 -23.65 4.01
N SER A 43 3.71 -22.81 4.60
CA SER A 43 3.67 -21.39 4.27
C SER A 43 3.07 -20.60 5.43
N TRP A 44 3.48 -19.35 5.55
CA TRP A 44 3.00 -18.45 6.60
C TRP A 44 3.28 -17.00 6.24
N TRP A 45 2.43 -16.11 6.73
CA TRP A 45 2.64 -14.68 6.63
C TRP A 45 1.84 -13.94 7.71
N PHE A 46 2.14 -12.66 7.88
CA PHE A 46 1.42 -11.82 8.83
C PHE A 46 1.01 -10.50 8.20
N ILE A 47 -0.03 -9.87 8.73
CA ILE A 47 -0.48 -8.53 8.38
C ILE A 47 -0.79 -7.73 9.64
N ARG A 48 -0.49 -6.42 9.60
CA ARG A 48 -0.72 -5.50 10.71
C ARG A 48 -1.90 -4.59 10.39
N LYS A 49 -3.00 -4.73 11.13
CA LYS A 49 -4.19 -3.87 11.02
C LYS A 49 -4.72 -3.48 12.40
N GLY A 50 -3.81 -3.10 13.30
CA GLY A 50 -4.07 -2.96 14.74
C GLY A 50 -3.47 -4.17 15.47
N PRO A 51 -4.28 -5.19 15.78
CA PRO A 51 -3.79 -6.53 16.08
C PRO A 51 -2.99 -7.13 14.91
N TRP A 52 -2.15 -8.12 15.20
CA TRP A 52 -1.39 -8.84 14.19
C TRP A 52 -2.14 -10.11 13.80
N ARG A 53 -2.49 -10.24 12.52
CA ARG A 53 -3.11 -11.46 12.00
C ARG A 53 -2.02 -12.33 11.42
N ILE A 54 -1.85 -13.52 11.96
CA ILE A 54 -0.89 -14.52 11.52
C ILE A 54 -1.66 -15.58 10.77
N ARG A 55 -1.31 -15.77 9.49
CA ARG A 55 -1.92 -16.74 8.59
C ARG A 55 -0.88 -17.82 8.29
N TYR A 56 -1.24 -19.08 8.43
CA TYR A 56 -0.32 -20.19 8.17
C TYR A 56 -1.04 -21.37 7.52
N LEU A 57 -0.30 -22.12 6.70
CA LEU A 57 -0.76 -23.31 6.01
C LEU A 57 -0.12 -24.54 6.64
N PRO A 58 -0.89 -25.36 7.38
CA PRO A 58 -0.37 -26.61 7.95
C PRO A 58 0.14 -27.57 6.85
N ALA A 59 1.23 -28.28 7.15
CA ALA A 59 1.80 -29.25 6.20
C ALA A 59 0.90 -30.48 5.98
N THR A 60 0.13 -30.84 7.01
CA THR A 60 -0.89 -31.89 6.96
C THR A 60 -2.22 -31.37 7.52
N PRO A 61 -3.36 -31.94 7.08
CA PRO A 61 -4.62 -31.69 7.74
C PRO A 61 -4.50 -32.01 9.24
N THR A 62 -4.80 -31.03 10.08
CA THR A 62 -4.58 -31.11 11.52
C THR A 62 -5.85 -30.71 12.26
N GLU A 63 -6.17 -31.46 13.31
CA GLU A 63 -7.20 -31.08 14.27
C GLU A 63 -6.87 -29.74 14.92
N HIS A 64 -7.89 -29.04 15.41
CA HIS A 64 -7.74 -27.75 16.06
C HIS A 64 -7.89 -27.90 17.59
N PRO A 65 -7.02 -27.29 18.42
CA PRO A 65 -5.84 -26.50 18.04
C PRO A 65 -4.65 -27.40 17.61
N ASP A 66 -4.00 -27.04 16.51
CA ASP A 66 -2.77 -27.73 16.07
C ASP A 66 -1.53 -27.25 16.84
N ALA A 67 -0.39 -27.89 16.59
CA ALA A 67 0.86 -27.57 17.29
C ALA A 67 1.33 -26.12 17.05
N VAL A 68 1.16 -25.60 15.84
CA VAL A 68 1.58 -24.22 15.50
C VAL A 68 0.66 -23.21 16.16
N HIS A 69 -0.65 -23.48 16.20
CA HIS A 69 -1.59 -22.66 16.96
C HIS A 69 -1.15 -22.54 18.42
N ARG A 70 -0.81 -23.65 19.10
CA ARG A 70 -0.35 -23.63 20.50
C ARG A 70 0.94 -22.82 20.67
N LEU A 71 1.91 -22.98 19.76
CA LEU A 71 3.17 -22.23 19.81
C LEU A 71 2.96 -20.73 19.62
N LEU A 72 2.10 -20.32 18.68
CA LEU A 72 1.80 -18.91 18.40
C LEU A 72 1.01 -18.21 19.51
N THR A 73 0.23 -18.97 20.29
CA THR A 73 -0.70 -18.42 21.28
C THR A 73 -0.18 -18.53 22.70
N GLN A 74 0.97 -19.18 22.89
CA GLN A 74 1.56 -19.35 24.20
C GLN A 74 1.91 -18.00 24.82
N ASN A 75 1.28 -17.67 25.95
CA ASN A 75 1.54 -16.47 26.75
C ASN A 75 1.27 -15.13 26.05
N VAL A 76 0.45 -15.11 25.00
CA VAL A 76 0.00 -13.88 24.33
C VAL A 76 -1.53 -13.84 24.29
N PRO A 77 -2.17 -12.67 24.42
CA PRO A 77 -3.60 -12.56 24.21
C PRO A 77 -3.91 -12.74 22.71
N TRP A 78 -4.93 -13.53 22.40
CA TRP A 78 -5.27 -13.89 21.02
C TRP A 78 -6.76 -14.14 20.83
N THR A 79 -7.20 -14.08 19.58
CA THR A 79 -8.53 -14.50 19.12
C THR A 79 -8.41 -15.35 17.86
N SER A 80 -9.30 -16.35 17.71
CA SER A 80 -9.44 -17.12 16.47
C SER A 80 -10.38 -16.39 15.51
N ASP A 81 -10.15 -16.62 14.22
CA ASP A 81 -11.01 -16.11 13.16
C ASP A 81 -10.85 -17.02 11.92
N ILE A 82 -11.87 -17.05 11.07
CA ILE A 82 -11.81 -17.80 9.81
C ILE A 82 -10.98 -16.98 8.82
N TYR A 83 -10.05 -17.64 8.13
CA TYR A 83 -9.31 -16.94 7.09
C TYR A 83 -10.12 -16.89 5.79
N GLU A 84 -10.52 -15.68 5.41
CA GLU A 84 -11.08 -15.41 4.09
C GLU A 84 -10.02 -14.70 3.23
N PRO A 85 -9.48 -15.35 2.18
CA PRO A 85 -8.54 -14.70 1.29
C PRO A 85 -9.23 -13.59 0.49
N GLU A 86 -8.51 -12.48 0.32
CA GLU A 86 -8.96 -11.34 -0.45
C GLU A 86 -8.88 -11.60 -1.98
N THR A 87 -9.34 -12.78 -2.44
CA THR A 87 -9.18 -13.31 -3.80
C THR A 87 -9.68 -12.35 -4.87
N HIS A 88 -10.82 -11.70 -4.65
CA HIS A 88 -11.36 -10.72 -5.58
C HIS A 88 -10.45 -9.49 -5.67
N THR A 89 -9.97 -9.00 -4.53
CA THR A 89 -9.04 -7.87 -4.45
C THR A 89 -7.74 -8.19 -5.20
N PHE A 90 -7.18 -9.38 -5.00
CA PHE A 90 -5.94 -9.78 -5.63
C PHE A 90 -6.06 -10.26 -7.08
N GLY A 91 -7.25 -10.18 -7.70
CA GLY A 91 -7.40 -10.43 -9.14
C GLY A 91 -7.62 -11.91 -9.50
N GLY A 92 -8.20 -12.69 -8.58
CA GLY A 92 -8.62 -14.07 -8.81
C GLY A 92 -7.74 -15.09 -8.09
N PRO A 93 -8.12 -16.38 -8.12
CA PRO A 93 -7.44 -17.44 -7.36
C PRO A 93 -5.93 -17.53 -7.65
N ALA A 94 -5.52 -17.60 -8.93
CA ALA A 94 -4.12 -17.72 -9.29
C ALA A 94 -3.26 -16.51 -8.85
N ALA A 95 -3.84 -15.31 -8.88
CA ALA A 95 -3.15 -14.11 -8.43
C ALA A 95 -3.12 -14.01 -6.89
N MET A 96 -4.14 -14.55 -6.19
CA MET A 96 -4.10 -14.72 -4.74
C MET A 96 -3.03 -15.73 -4.31
N ASP A 97 -2.86 -16.83 -5.03
CA ASP A 97 -1.78 -17.80 -4.78
C ASP A 97 -0.41 -17.13 -4.95
N THR A 98 -0.25 -16.30 -6.00
CA THR A 98 0.95 -15.48 -6.21
C THR A 98 1.20 -14.53 -5.04
N ALA A 99 0.15 -13.88 -4.53
CA ALA A 99 0.23 -13.01 -3.36
C ALA A 99 0.62 -13.79 -2.10
N HIS A 100 0.09 -15.00 -1.88
CA HIS A 100 0.49 -15.86 -0.74
C HIS A 100 1.96 -16.26 -0.81
N ILE A 101 2.44 -16.68 -1.98
CA ILE A 101 3.86 -17.02 -2.20
C ILE A 101 4.75 -15.81 -1.88
N LEU A 102 4.41 -14.64 -2.42
CA LEU A 102 5.14 -13.41 -2.14
C LEU A 102 5.10 -13.06 -0.65
N PHE A 103 3.92 -13.10 -0.03
CA PHE A 103 3.77 -12.73 1.37
C PHE A 103 4.53 -13.66 2.30
N HIS A 104 4.63 -14.94 1.94
CA HIS A 104 5.46 -15.88 2.66
C HIS A 104 6.95 -15.51 2.58
N HIS A 105 7.51 -15.40 1.37
CA HIS A 105 8.92 -15.02 1.20
C HIS A 105 9.24 -13.66 1.82
N ASP A 106 8.38 -12.65 1.59
CA ASP A 106 8.52 -11.32 2.19
C ASP A 106 8.48 -11.39 3.72
N SER A 107 7.73 -12.31 4.34
CA SER A 107 7.65 -12.44 5.80
C SER A 107 8.97 -12.91 6.42
N HIS A 108 9.69 -13.82 5.76
CA HIS A 108 11.01 -14.27 6.22
C HIS A 108 12.00 -13.12 6.31
N TYR A 109 12.11 -12.34 5.23
CA TYR A 109 13.02 -11.20 5.19
C TYR A 109 12.55 -10.08 6.11
N LEU A 110 11.24 -9.80 6.15
CA LEU A 110 10.67 -8.76 7.02
C LEU A 110 10.99 -8.99 8.49
N LEU A 111 10.79 -10.20 9.04
CA LEU A 111 11.06 -10.44 10.47
C LEU A 111 12.53 -10.23 10.81
N THR A 112 13.45 -10.64 9.92
CA THR A 112 14.89 -10.42 10.10
C THR A 112 15.23 -8.93 9.99
N TYR A 113 14.71 -8.26 8.96
CA TYR A 113 14.90 -6.83 8.71
C TYR A 113 14.40 -5.97 9.87
N LEU A 114 13.18 -6.21 10.35
CA LEU A 114 12.55 -5.45 11.43
C LEU A 114 13.22 -5.67 12.78
N HIS A 115 13.76 -6.87 13.03
CA HIS A 115 14.50 -7.15 14.25
C HIS A 115 15.75 -6.25 14.37
N GLY A 116 16.36 -5.89 13.24
CA GLY A 116 17.48 -4.95 13.17
C GLY A 116 17.11 -3.48 13.37
N GLN A 117 15.84 -3.16 13.69
CA GLN A 117 15.32 -1.80 13.91
C GLN A 117 15.72 -0.80 12.81
N PRO A 118 15.32 -1.07 11.56
CA PRO A 118 15.84 -0.35 10.41
C PRO A 118 15.24 1.05 10.32
N THR A 119 16.07 2.00 9.89
CA THR A 119 15.68 3.41 9.65
C THR A 119 15.26 3.68 8.20
N ASN A 120 15.49 2.74 7.29
CA ASN A 120 15.34 2.91 5.83
C ASN A 120 14.11 2.19 5.24
N ARG A 121 13.01 2.07 6.01
CA ARG A 121 11.81 1.31 5.59
C ARG A 121 11.17 1.86 4.33
N ARG A 122 11.19 3.19 4.15
CA ARG A 122 10.56 3.86 3.01
C ARG A 122 11.32 3.53 1.73
N GLU A 123 12.62 3.73 1.75
CA GLU A 123 13.54 3.47 0.65
C GLU A 123 13.49 1.99 0.25
N HIS A 124 13.56 1.10 1.23
CA HIS A 124 13.49 -0.34 0.97
C HIS A 124 12.16 -0.73 0.32
N SER A 125 11.05 -0.20 0.83
CA SER A 125 9.73 -0.48 0.26
C SER A 125 9.53 0.06 -1.16
N LEU A 126 10.13 1.21 -1.50
CA LEU A 126 10.11 1.75 -2.86
C LEU A 126 10.83 0.79 -3.80
N ILE A 127 12.04 0.37 -3.43
CA ILE A 127 12.87 -0.53 -4.23
C ILE A 127 12.16 -1.86 -4.51
N LEU A 128 11.58 -2.50 -3.49
CA LEU A 128 10.89 -3.79 -3.63
C LEU A 128 9.64 -3.68 -4.52
N ASN A 129 8.80 -2.69 -4.27
CA ASN A 129 7.57 -2.48 -5.05
C ASN A 129 7.87 -2.06 -6.49
N THR A 130 8.92 -1.27 -6.73
CA THR A 130 9.38 -0.97 -8.10
C THR A 130 9.89 -2.22 -8.81
N ALA A 131 10.59 -3.13 -8.13
CA ALA A 131 11.01 -4.41 -8.71
C ALA A 131 9.79 -5.26 -9.14
N LEU A 132 8.76 -5.33 -8.30
CA LEU A 132 7.48 -5.99 -8.62
C LEU A 132 6.83 -5.39 -9.87
N MET A 133 6.69 -4.06 -9.92
CA MET A 133 6.05 -3.38 -11.06
C MET A 133 6.82 -3.57 -12.37
N ARG A 134 8.15 -3.45 -12.34
CA ARG A 134 9.00 -3.62 -13.52
C ARG A 134 8.92 -5.05 -14.05
N ALA A 135 9.00 -6.04 -13.17
CA ALA A 135 8.91 -7.43 -13.57
C ALA A 135 7.51 -7.82 -14.08
N ALA A 136 6.46 -7.13 -13.64
CA ALA A 136 5.11 -7.25 -14.20
C ALA A 136 4.94 -6.58 -15.58
N GLY A 137 6.01 -6.00 -16.13
CA GLY A 137 6.01 -5.37 -17.45
C GLY A 137 5.29 -4.03 -17.48
N LEU A 138 5.20 -3.32 -16.36
CA LEU A 138 4.64 -1.97 -16.32
C LEU A 138 5.65 -0.93 -16.81
N ASP A 139 5.23 -0.07 -17.74
CA ASP A 139 6.02 1.11 -18.11
C ASP A 139 6.04 2.17 -16.99
N LEU A 140 6.80 3.25 -17.17
CA LEU A 140 6.90 4.30 -16.16
C LEU A 140 5.56 4.99 -15.86
N ASN A 141 4.72 5.24 -16.85
CA ASN A 141 3.43 5.89 -16.65
C ASN A 141 2.46 4.95 -15.93
N GLU A 142 2.50 3.66 -16.25
CA GLU A 142 1.74 2.63 -15.54
C GLU A 142 2.20 2.46 -14.08
N GLN A 143 3.51 2.55 -13.83
CA GLN A 143 4.07 2.59 -12.48
C GLN A 143 3.58 3.82 -11.70
N ALA A 144 3.59 5.00 -12.33
CA ALA A 144 3.07 6.22 -11.74
C ALA A 144 1.59 6.10 -11.37
N ASP A 145 0.78 5.46 -12.22
CA ASP A 145 -0.63 5.23 -11.92
C ASP A 145 -0.83 4.28 -10.72
N VAL A 146 0.01 3.25 -10.56
CA VAL A 146 -0.02 2.40 -9.35
C VAL A 146 0.24 3.22 -8.09
N TRP A 147 1.23 4.12 -8.13
CA TRP A 147 1.51 5.03 -7.03
C TRP A 147 0.36 6.02 -6.78
N ALA A 148 -0.24 6.57 -7.83
CA ALA A 148 -1.37 7.48 -7.72
C ALA A 148 -2.58 6.79 -7.07
N ARG A 149 -2.88 5.54 -7.45
CA ARG A 149 -3.92 4.73 -6.80
C ARG A 149 -3.59 4.47 -5.33
N ALA A 150 -2.34 4.15 -5.00
CA ALA A 150 -1.92 3.95 -3.61
C ALA A 150 -2.09 5.24 -2.77
N ALA A 151 -1.80 6.41 -3.36
CA ALA A 151 -2.04 7.71 -2.72
C ALA A 151 -3.54 7.94 -2.50
N GLN A 152 -4.38 7.67 -3.51
CA GLN A 152 -5.83 7.81 -3.42
C GLN A 152 -6.43 6.89 -2.35
N HIS A 153 -5.98 5.64 -2.25
CA HIS A 153 -6.37 4.69 -1.20
C HIS A 153 -6.05 5.19 0.22
N ARG A 154 -5.17 6.18 0.36
CA ARG A 154 -4.74 6.75 1.63
C ARG A 154 -5.10 8.23 1.78
N ALA A 155 -5.89 8.78 0.86
CA ALA A 155 -6.22 10.21 0.82
C ALA A 155 -6.88 10.68 2.12
N ASP A 156 -7.79 9.89 2.71
CA ASP A 156 -8.48 10.24 3.96
C ASP A 156 -7.52 10.38 5.16
N HIS A 157 -6.31 9.82 5.08
CA HIS A 157 -5.28 9.94 6.11
C HIS A 157 -4.40 11.18 5.92
N LEU A 158 -4.46 11.83 4.76
CA LEU A 158 -3.96 13.19 4.56
C LEU A 158 -4.99 14.18 5.10
N HIS A 159 -5.29 14.11 6.41
CA HIS A 159 -6.03 15.21 7.01
C HIS A 159 -5.28 16.52 6.73
N PRO A 160 -5.96 17.62 6.36
CA PRO A 160 -5.32 18.92 6.27
C PRO A 160 -4.89 19.33 7.68
N HIS A 161 -3.70 18.90 8.11
CA HIS A 161 -3.11 19.38 9.34
C HIS A 161 -2.76 20.86 9.10
N PRO A 162 -3.32 21.82 9.85
CA PRO A 162 -3.15 23.25 9.57
C PRO A 162 -1.73 23.82 9.78
N ALA A 163 -0.68 22.99 9.88
CA ALA A 163 0.58 23.42 10.46
C ALA A 163 1.87 23.00 9.76
N VAL A 164 1.85 22.26 8.64
CA VAL A 164 3.07 22.08 7.83
C VAL A 164 2.70 22.09 6.35
N ARG A 165 2.62 23.28 5.76
CA ARG A 165 2.99 23.38 4.35
C ARG A 165 4.48 23.06 4.30
N THR A 166 4.84 21.84 3.90
CA THR A 166 6.22 21.57 3.48
C THR A 166 6.56 22.61 2.44
N ASP A 167 7.65 23.36 2.65
CA ASP A 167 8.07 24.33 1.66
C ASP A 167 8.41 23.59 0.35
N LEU A 168 8.23 24.28 -0.77
CA LEU A 168 8.35 23.67 -2.09
C LEU A 168 9.74 23.05 -2.31
N ALA A 169 10.81 23.69 -1.84
CA ALA A 169 12.18 23.20 -2.01
C ALA A 169 12.44 21.90 -1.23
N THR A 170 11.92 21.80 0.00
CA THR A 170 11.97 20.55 0.78
C THR A 170 11.22 19.43 0.09
N TRP A 171 10.05 19.73 -0.48
CA TRP A 171 9.26 18.75 -1.23
C TRP A 171 9.95 18.30 -2.52
N GLU A 172 10.47 19.22 -3.31
CA GLU A 172 11.25 18.93 -4.53
C GLU A 172 12.46 18.05 -4.21
N SER A 173 13.24 18.39 -3.17
CA SER A 173 14.37 17.56 -2.73
C SER A 173 13.95 16.15 -2.29
N PHE A 174 12.80 16.02 -1.64
CA PHE A 174 12.25 14.72 -1.26
C PHE A 174 11.83 13.90 -2.50
N THR A 175 11.11 14.51 -3.42
CA THR A 175 10.66 13.90 -4.68
C THR A 175 11.85 13.49 -5.56
N ASP A 176 12.93 14.26 -5.60
CA ASP A 176 14.16 13.89 -6.32
C ASP A 176 14.83 12.63 -5.75
N LYS A 177 14.87 12.49 -4.41
CA LYS A 177 15.39 11.28 -3.76
C LYS A 177 14.50 10.07 -4.07
N VAL A 178 13.19 10.25 -4.06
CA VAL A 178 12.24 9.20 -4.46
C VAL A 178 12.48 8.83 -5.93
N ARG A 179 12.62 9.81 -6.82
CA ARG A 179 12.93 9.59 -8.25
C ARG A 179 14.19 8.77 -8.44
N HIS A 180 15.26 9.09 -7.69
CA HIS A 180 16.51 8.35 -7.76
C HIS A 180 16.32 6.86 -7.42
N LEU A 181 15.53 6.55 -6.38
CA LEU A 181 15.23 5.17 -5.99
C LEU A 181 14.34 4.45 -7.00
N LEU A 182 13.33 5.14 -7.55
CA LEU A 182 12.38 4.59 -8.51
C LEU A 182 13.00 4.34 -9.89
N LEU A 183 13.99 5.13 -10.30
CA LEU A 183 14.66 4.99 -11.60
C LEU A 183 15.97 4.19 -11.50
N GLY A 184 16.53 4.05 -10.31
CA GLY A 184 17.73 3.25 -10.06
C GLY A 184 17.52 1.76 -10.34
N ASN A 185 18.62 1.07 -10.61
CA ASN A 185 18.66 -0.39 -10.74
C ASN A 185 19.73 -0.96 -9.80
N PRO A 186 19.40 -1.98 -8.98
CA PRO A 186 20.42 -2.67 -8.20
C PRO A 186 21.35 -3.42 -9.15
N ARG A 187 22.68 -3.29 -8.96
CA ARG A 187 23.67 -4.07 -9.73
C ARG A 187 23.57 -5.56 -9.43
N HIS A 188 23.25 -5.89 -8.17
CA HIS A 188 23.05 -7.25 -7.69
C HIS A 188 21.75 -7.25 -6.87
N PRO A 189 20.62 -7.68 -7.45
CA PRO A 189 19.38 -7.78 -6.71
C PRO A 189 19.52 -8.86 -5.62
N SER A 190 19.05 -8.53 -4.42
CA SER A 190 18.94 -9.48 -3.30
C SER A 190 17.83 -10.49 -3.54
N ASP A 191 17.86 -11.62 -2.84
CA ASP A 191 16.79 -12.63 -2.92
C ASP A 191 15.41 -12.07 -2.53
N TRP A 192 15.38 -11.08 -1.64
CA TRP A 192 14.15 -10.38 -1.29
C TRP A 192 13.60 -9.60 -2.49
N GLN A 193 14.45 -8.90 -3.24
CA GLN A 193 14.05 -8.24 -4.48
C GLN A 193 13.63 -9.25 -5.56
N ASN A 194 14.32 -10.39 -5.65
CA ASN A 194 13.96 -11.47 -6.57
C ASN A 194 12.58 -12.05 -6.25
N ALA A 195 12.20 -12.18 -4.98
CA ALA A 195 10.85 -12.61 -4.60
C ALA A 195 9.76 -11.66 -5.15
N PHE A 196 9.98 -10.34 -5.06
CA PHE A 196 9.07 -9.34 -5.65
C PHE A 196 9.07 -9.39 -7.17
N ALA A 197 10.24 -9.54 -7.81
CA ALA A 197 10.34 -9.66 -9.26
C ALA A 197 9.65 -10.94 -9.79
N ASN A 198 9.79 -12.07 -9.10
CA ASN A 198 9.13 -13.32 -9.47
C ASN A 198 7.61 -13.17 -9.40
N ALA A 199 7.08 -12.59 -8.32
CA ALA A 199 5.65 -12.29 -8.21
C ALA A 199 5.18 -11.35 -9.33
N GLY A 200 5.99 -10.35 -9.67
CA GLY A 200 5.70 -9.41 -10.76
C GLY A 200 5.57 -10.13 -12.09
N THR A 201 6.57 -10.96 -12.42
CA THR A 201 6.59 -11.79 -13.64
C THR A 201 5.32 -12.64 -13.72
N THR A 202 4.99 -13.38 -12.66
CA THR A 202 3.77 -14.20 -12.62
C THR A 202 2.50 -13.38 -12.83
N LEU A 203 2.36 -12.22 -12.20
CA LEU A 203 1.20 -11.34 -12.41
C LEU A 203 1.14 -10.79 -13.85
N GLY A 204 2.29 -10.49 -14.45
CA GLY A 204 2.40 -10.08 -15.85
C GLY A 204 1.97 -11.19 -16.82
N ASP A 205 2.37 -12.43 -16.53
CA ASP A 205 1.94 -13.62 -17.28
C ASP A 205 0.43 -13.83 -17.15
N LEU A 206 -0.11 -13.77 -15.92
CA LEU A 206 -1.56 -13.89 -15.66
C LEU A 206 -2.39 -12.80 -16.38
N ARG A 207 -1.83 -11.59 -16.54
CA ARG A 207 -2.43 -10.54 -17.38
C ARG A 207 -2.45 -10.96 -18.84
N THR A 208 -1.31 -11.43 -19.34
CA THR A 208 -1.11 -11.79 -20.75
C THR A 208 -2.00 -12.98 -21.17
N THR A 209 -2.20 -13.94 -20.27
CA THR A 209 -3.08 -15.09 -20.48
C THR A 209 -4.56 -14.80 -20.20
N GLY A 210 -4.91 -13.58 -19.79
CA GLY A 210 -6.31 -13.18 -19.54
C GLY A 210 -6.95 -13.80 -18.30
N THR A 211 -6.14 -14.27 -17.35
CA THR A 211 -6.63 -14.96 -16.14
C THR A 211 -6.89 -14.05 -14.95
N LEU A 212 -6.43 -12.79 -15.01
CA LEU A 212 -6.73 -11.80 -13.97
C LEU A 212 -8.18 -11.35 -14.04
N THR A 213 -8.85 -11.34 -12.89
CA THR A 213 -10.23 -10.82 -12.76
C THR A 213 -10.30 -9.32 -12.49
N ARG A 214 -9.14 -8.68 -12.26
CA ARG A 214 -8.98 -7.23 -12.09
C ARG A 214 -7.79 -6.73 -12.90
N GLY A 215 -7.78 -5.44 -13.24
CA GLY A 215 -6.65 -4.84 -13.93
C GLY A 215 -5.36 -4.93 -13.12
N LEU A 216 -4.25 -5.30 -13.78
CA LEU A 216 -2.93 -5.54 -13.15
C LEU A 216 -2.48 -4.38 -12.24
N ARG A 217 -2.65 -3.13 -12.67
CA ARG A 217 -2.30 -1.95 -11.87
C ARG A 217 -3.05 -1.89 -10.53
N ALA A 218 -4.34 -2.27 -10.51
CA ALA A 218 -5.11 -2.31 -9.26
C ALA A 218 -4.62 -3.43 -8.34
N VAL A 219 -4.35 -4.61 -8.90
CA VAL A 219 -3.81 -5.76 -8.15
C VAL A 219 -2.45 -5.41 -7.52
N ILE A 220 -1.56 -4.75 -8.27
CA ILE A 220 -0.25 -4.35 -7.75
C ILE A 220 -0.40 -3.22 -6.71
N THR A 221 -1.33 -2.27 -6.86
CA THR A 221 -1.62 -1.29 -5.80
C THR A 221 -1.95 -1.99 -4.47
N ASP A 222 -2.74 -3.06 -4.50
CA ASP A 222 -3.06 -3.83 -3.30
C ASP A 222 -1.83 -4.54 -2.71
N HIS A 223 -0.90 -5.04 -3.54
CA HIS A 223 0.38 -5.59 -3.09
C HIS A 223 1.25 -4.53 -2.37
N VAL A 224 1.34 -3.31 -2.93
CA VAL A 224 2.06 -2.17 -2.33
C VAL A 224 1.50 -1.87 -0.94
N ILE A 225 0.18 -1.74 -0.84
CA ILE A 225 -0.50 -1.42 0.42
C ILE A 225 -0.29 -2.52 1.45
N PHE A 226 -0.41 -3.79 1.06
CA PHE A 226 -0.18 -4.92 1.95
C PHE A 226 1.26 -4.96 2.45
N HIS A 227 2.25 -4.78 1.57
CA HIS A 227 3.65 -4.71 1.98
C HIS A 227 3.90 -3.55 2.95
N TRP A 228 3.37 -2.35 2.68
CA TRP A 228 3.50 -1.20 3.57
C TRP A 228 2.87 -1.40 4.96
N ASN A 229 1.73 -2.10 5.02
CA ASN A 229 1.14 -2.49 6.30
C ASN A 229 2.04 -3.47 7.06
N ARG A 230 2.73 -4.38 6.36
CA ARG A 230 3.58 -5.44 6.96
C ARG A 230 4.94 -4.93 7.42
N ILE A 231 5.57 -4.04 6.65
CA ILE A 231 6.81 -3.36 7.05
C ILE A 231 6.56 -2.25 8.09
N GLY A 232 5.29 -1.88 8.32
CA GLY A 232 4.87 -1.00 9.41
C GLY A 232 4.91 0.49 9.10
N LEU A 233 4.77 0.90 7.83
CA LEU A 233 4.70 2.31 7.48
C LEU A 233 3.37 2.94 7.95
N PRO A 234 3.39 4.09 8.65
CA PRO A 234 2.17 4.84 8.99
C PRO A 234 1.36 5.24 7.75
N ALA A 235 0.04 5.28 7.87
CA ALA A 235 -0.85 5.59 6.74
C ALA A 235 -0.57 6.97 6.12
N THR A 236 -0.24 7.96 6.94
CA THR A 236 0.22 9.28 6.48
C THR A 236 1.51 9.18 5.67
N SER A 237 2.50 8.41 6.15
CA SER A 237 3.74 8.16 5.40
C SER A 237 3.50 7.40 4.10
N GLN A 238 2.56 6.45 4.07
CA GLN A 238 2.15 5.75 2.85
C GLN A 238 1.59 6.74 1.81
N ALA A 239 0.68 7.63 2.24
CA ALA A 239 0.08 8.64 1.38
C ALA A 239 1.13 9.62 0.83
N THR A 240 1.98 10.19 1.69
CA THR A 240 3.05 11.11 1.28
C THR A 240 4.06 10.45 0.35
N LEU A 241 4.45 9.20 0.62
CA LEU A 241 5.41 8.46 -0.20
C LEU A 241 4.82 8.12 -1.58
N ALA A 242 3.55 7.72 -1.63
CA ALA A 242 2.84 7.45 -2.88
C ALA A 242 2.66 8.72 -3.73
N GLN A 243 2.34 9.85 -3.10
CA GLN A 243 2.25 11.14 -3.78
C GLN A 243 3.60 11.55 -4.37
N ALA A 244 4.67 11.53 -3.56
CA ALA A 244 6.01 11.83 -4.04
C ALA A 244 6.46 10.87 -5.14
N ALA A 245 6.13 9.58 -5.07
CA ALA A 245 6.44 8.61 -6.12
C ALA A 245 5.71 8.89 -7.44
N THR A 246 4.46 9.38 -7.36
CA THR A 246 3.67 9.79 -8.52
C THR A 246 4.30 11.02 -9.19
N GLU A 247 4.57 12.07 -8.40
CA GLU A 247 5.18 13.32 -8.89
C GLU A 247 6.63 13.11 -9.36
N ALA A 248 7.36 12.19 -8.73
CA ALA A 248 8.70 11.77 -9.13
C ALA A 248 8.74 11.09 -10.51
N ILE A 249 7.61 10.68 -11.08
CA ILE A 249 7.56 10.14 -12.44
C ILE A 249 6.91 11.15 -13.37
N LEU A 250 5.71 11.64 -13.05
CA LEU A 250 4.89 12.49 -13.91
C LEU A 250 5.27 13.98 -13.87
N GLY A 251 6.09 14.39 -12.90
CA GLY A 251 6.33 15.79 -12.58
C GLY A 251 5.28 16.35 -11.61
N ASN A 252 5.54 17.53 -11.06
CA ASN A 252 4.59 18.22 -10.21
C ASN A 252 3.40 18.67 -11.08
N THR A 253 2.25 18.02 -10.93
CA THR A 253 1.00 18.59 -11.45
C THR A 253 0.60 19.71 -10.49
N PRO A 254 0.62 20.99 -10.89
CA PRO A 254 0.06 22.04 -10.04
C PRO A 254 -1.41 21.67 -9.75
N PRO A 255 -1.91 21.88 -8.52
CA PRO A 255 -3.31 21.62 -8.24
C PRO A 255 -4.17 22.40 -9.25
N PRO A 256 -5.28 21.82 -9.74
CA PRO A 256 -6.20 22.54 -10.60
C PRO A 256 -6.57 23.86 -9.90
N PRO A 257 -6.64 25.00 -10.61
CA PRO A 257 -6.96 26.27 -10.00
C PRO A 257 -8.25 26.12 -9.22
N THR A 258 -8.19 26.37 -7.91
CA THR A 258 -9.37 26.46 -7.07
C THR A 258 -10.25 27.55 -7.68
N ASP A 259 -11.51 27.24 -7.98
CA ASP A 259 -12.55 28.19 -8.38
C ASP A 259 -12.85 29.17 -7.23
N GLN A 260 -11.89 30.01 -6.90
CA GLN A 260 -12.02 31.16 -6.00
C GLN A 260 -11.68 32.48 -6.72
N GLN A 261 -11.42 32.46 -8.03
CA GLN A 261 -11.18 33.66 -8.85
C GLN A 261 -12.32 34.05 -9.80
N THR A 262 -13.54 33.54 -9.61
CA THR A 262 -14.75 34.04 -10.30
C THR A 262 -15.65 34.91 -9.43
N ALA A 263 -15.41 35.02 -8.12
CA ALA A 263 -16.20 35.85 -7.21
C ALA A 263 -15.77 37.34 -7.15
N GLY A 264 -14.89 37.80 -8.05
CA GLY A 264 -14.33 39.16 -8.04
C GLY A 264 -14.79 40.08 -9.18
N ARG A 265 -15.58 39.60 -10.15
CA ARG A 265 -16.07 40.47 -11.23
C ARG A 265 -17.46 40.98 -10.86
N ALA A 266 -17.51 42.20 -10.32
CA ALA A 266 -18.77 42.94 -10.20
C ALA A 266 -19.45 43.00 -11.58
N PRO A 267 -20.78 42.84 -11.66
CA PRO A 267 -21.49 43.01 -12.92
C PRO A 267 -21.34 44.46 -13.40
N ASP A 268 -21.03 44.63 -14.69
CA ASP A 268 -21.01 45.94 -15.35
C ASP A 268 -22.36 46.66 -15.14
N PRO A 269 -22.37 47.98 -14.89
CA PRO A 269 -23.61 48.71 -14.81
C PRO A 269 -24.28 48.73 -16.20
N ALA A 270 -25.57 48.40 -16.22
CA ALA A 270 -26.38 48.42 -17.44
C ALA A 270 -26.33 49.81 -18.12
N PRO A 271 -26.31 49.88 -19.46
CA PRO A 271 -26.29 51.16 -20.17
C PRO A 271 -27.61 51.91 -19.95
N ARG A 272 -27.51 53.18 -19.55
CA ARG A 272 -28.62 54.14 -19.53
C ARG A 272 -29.17 54.29 -20.95
N LEU A 273 -30.42 53.89 -21.17
CA LEU A 273 -31.20 54.40 -22.28
C LEU A 273 -31.69 55.82 -21.94
N THR A 274 -31.09 56.80 -22.59
CA THR A 274 -31.63 58.14 -22.77
C THR A 274 -32.69 58.10 -23.88
N THR A 275 -33.96 58.10 -23.50
CA THR A 275 -35.05 58.47 -24.43
C THR A 275 -35.38 59.94 -24.24
N VAL A 276 -35.12 60.70 -25.30
CA VAL A 276 -35.45 62.11 -25.51
C VAL A 276 -36.98 62.30 -25.54
N SER A 277 -37.48 63.28 -24.79
CA SER A 277 -38.86 63.76 -24.85
C SER A 277 -39.12 64.66 -26.05
N SER A 278 -40.35 64.60 -26.59
CA SER A 278 -41.28 65.71 -26.92
C SER A 278 -42.13 65.43 -28.18
N PRO A 279 -43.27 66.11 -28.43
CA PRO A 279 -44.10 66.97 -27.55
C PRO A 279 -45.61 66.60 -27.55
N ASP A 280 -46.36 67.38 -26.78
CA ASP A 280 -47.80 67.40 -26.53
C ASP A 280 -48.76 67.24 -27.73
N ALA A 281 -49.92 66.63 -27.46
CA ALA A 281 -51.20 67.11 -27.97
C ALA A 281 -52.35 66.72 -27.03
N ASN A 282 -53.02 67.73 -26.50
CA ASN A 282 -54.26 67.69 -25.73
C ASN A 282 -55.46 67.80 -26.71
N HIS A 283 -56.53 67.03 -26.51
CA HIS A 283 -57.96 67.40 -26.64
C HIS A 283 -58.86 66.17 -26.87
N GLY A 284 -59.93 66.07 -26.05
CA GLY A 284 -61.05 65.14 -26.19
C GLY A 284 -61.56 64.63 -24.86
#